data_AF-A0A4S4B791-F1
#
_entry.id   AF-A0A4S4B791-F1
#
_cell.length_a   1.000
_cell.length_b   1.000
_cell.length_c   1.000
_cell.angle_alpha   90.00
_cell.angle_beta   90.00
_cell.angle_gamma   90.00
#
_symmetry.space_group_name_H-M   'P 1'
#
loop_
_entity.id
_entity.type
_entity.pdbx_description
1 polymer ?
#
loop_
_entity_poly.entity_id
_entity_poly.type
_entity_poly.pdbx_seq_one_letter_code
_entity_poly.pdbx_strand_id
1 'polypeptide(L)'
;MIRFQMHLKGRGATLITTFALTLLAGHAQATSPLLSSPRAVPGSPFFQATPMMNPYASTDPRLNAVRPVLEVLVTLRQLADPALALTASQRESVGFLLMVPQALPMMEVDDASRLNAALNAELSDSQRQLLERVRATQTARLRTLLSRARLATPDGPPQLARLAYGQLLGADTVTALLTNSDAATVTRLVRAAALRTQAALKL
;
A
#
# COMPACT_ATOMS: atom_id res chain seq x y z
N MET A 1 18.43 54.76 -1.27
CA MET A 1 18.38 55.26 0.12
C MET A 1 16.92 55.11 0.56
N ILE A 2 16.50 54.32 1.55
CA ILE A 2 17.03 54.00 2.88
C ILE A 2 16.82 52.51 3.22
N ARG A 3 17.73 51.98 4.04
CA ARG A 3 17.79 50.63 4.64
C ARG A 3 16.71 50.43 5.70
N PHE A 4 16.14 49.22 5.76
CA PHE A 4 15.70 48.62 7.03
C PHE A 4 16.29 47.22 7.16
N GLN A 5 17.35 47.15 7.97
CA GLN A 5 17.83 45.94 8.62
C GLN A 5 17.14 45.90 9.98
N MET A 6 16.49 44.78 10.31
CA MET A 6 16.36 44.39 11.71
C MET A 6 16.50 42.87 11.82
N HIS A 7 17.68 42.49 12.30
CA HIS A 7 17.99 41.21 12.87
C HIS A 7 16.99 40.86 13.99
N LEU A 8 16.41 39.66 13.95
CA LEU A 8 16.03 38.94 15.16
C LEU A 8 16.72 37.57 15.16
N LYS A 9 17.54 37.38 16.19
CA LYS A 9 18.42 36.25 16.47
C LYS A 9 17.82 35.51 17.68
N GLY A 10 17.49 34.24 17.52
CA GLY A 10 17.14 33.31 18.62
C GLY A 10 16.86 31.93 18.02
N ARG A 11 17.79 30.98 18.01
CA ARG A 11 18.20 30.06 19.09
C ARG A 11 17.07 29.19 19.67
N GLY A 12 17.27 27.87 19.57
CA GLY A 12 16.61 26.82 20.35
C GLY A 12 15.60 26.01 19.51
N ALA A 13 15.87 24.77 19.09
CA ALA A 13 15.88 23.55 19.94
C ALA A 13 14.49 23.35 20.57
N THR A 14 13.73 22.26 20.48
CA THR A 14 13.93 20.83 20.20
C THR A 14 12.51 20.22 20.19
N LEU A 15 12.28 19.10 19.50
CA LEU A 15 11.51 17.98 20.07
C LEU A 15 11.65 16.76 19.15
N ILE A 16 12.80 16.10 19.31
CA ILE A 16 13.06 14.73 18.89
C ILE A 16 12.58 13.86 20.05
N THR A 17 11.47 13.16 19.88
CA THR A 17 10.95 12.23 20.89
C THR A 17 11.56 10.85 20.65
N THR A 18 12.75 10.64 21.20
CA THR A 18 13.39 9.32 21.33
C THR A 18 12.88 8.67 22.61
N PHE A 19 12.10 7.60 22.48
CA PHE A 19 11.80 6.70 23.60
C PHE A 19 12.79 5.54 23.56
N ALA A 20 13.78 5.59 24.45
CA ALA A 20 14.56 4.44 24.88
C ALA A 20 14.11 4.08 26.30
N LEU A 21 13.73 2.82 26.50
CA LEU A 21 13.63 2.24 27.83
C LEU A 21 14.57 1.04 27.87
N THR A 22 15.61 1.18 28.68
CA THR A 22 16.66 0.18 28.94
C THR A 22 16.50 -0.35 30.37
N LEU A 23 17.10 -1.52 30.61
CA LEU A 23 17.37 -2.22 31.87
C LEU A 23 16.28 -3.23 32.28
N LEU A 24 16.60 -4.49 32.58
CA LEU A 24 17.62 -4.88 33.55
C LEU A 24 18.13 -6.31 33.29
N ALA A 25 19.45 -6.48 33.40
CA ALA A 25 20.16 -7.76 33.41
C ALA A 25 19.99 -8.50 34.75
N GLY A 26 20.05 -9.83 34.73
CA GLY A 26 20.12 -10.64 35.94
C GLY A 26 20.26 -12.13 35.65
N HIS A 27 21.51 -12.61 35.62
CA HIS A 27 21.87 -14.02 35.55
C HIS A 27 21.47 -14.74 36.85
N ALA A 28 20.84 -15.91 36.74
CA ALA A 28 20.96 -16.97 37.73
C ALA A 28 20.87 -18.33 37.04
N GLN A 29 21.84 -19.15 37.37
CA GLN A 29 22.22 -20.41 36.75
C GLN A 29 21.74 -21.58 37.62
N ALA A 30 21.69 -22.78 37.01
CA ALA A 30 21.56 -24.10 37.63
C ALA A 30 20.12 -24.48 38.04
N THR A 31 19.58 -25.69 37.82
CA THR A 31 20.12 -27.04 37.62
C THR A 31 19.07 -27.87 36.85
N SER A 32 19.50 -28.79 35.97
CA SER A 32 18.69 -29.98 35.64
C SER A 32 19.10 -31.10 36.60
N PRO A 33 18.19 -32.01 37.03
CA PRO A 33 18.00 -33.21 36.22
C PRO A 33 16.60 -33.91 36.31
N LEU A 34 16.32 -34.67 35.23
CA LEU A 34 15.59 -35.95 35.14
C LEU A 34 14.05 -36.04 35.11
N LEU A 35 13.60 -36.64 33.99
CA LEU A 35 12.56 -37.67 33.85
C LEU A 35 11.12 -37.34 34.24
N SER A 36 10.31 -36.98 33.23
CA SER A 36 8.88 -37.36 33.15
C SER A 36 8.38 -37.19 31.70
N SER A 37 8.06 -38.34 31.08
CA SER A 37 7.28 -38.62 29.86
C SER A 37 6.87 -37.50 28.88
N PRO A 38 6.99 -37.70 27.55
CA PRO A 38 6.36 -36.83 26.57
C PRO A 38 4.85 -37.04 26.60
N ARG A 39 4.14 -36.23 27.40
CA ARG A 39 2.70 -36.12 27.25
C ARG A 39 2.46 -35.23 26.04
N ALA A 40 2.09 -35.86 24.91
CA ALA A 40 1.54 -35.18 23.76
C ALA A 40 0.41 -34.26 24.24
N VAL A 41 0.62 -32.94 24.15
CA VAL A 41 -0.41 -31.94 24.39
C VAL A 41 -1.29 -31.95 23.14
N PRO A 42 -2.55 -32.41 23.22
CA PRO A 42 -3.46 -32.30 22.09
C PRO A 42 -3.88 -30.83 21.98
N GLY A 43 -3.70 -30.25 20.79
CA GLY A 43 -4.25 -28.94 20.49
C GLY A 43 -3.31 -27.78 20.84
N SER A 44 -2.10 -27.79 20.27
CA SER A 44 -1.54 -26.50 19.83
C SER A 44 -2.57 -25.92 18.85
N PRO A 45 -3.09 -24.69 19.03
CA PRO A 45 -3.80 -24.05 17.96
C PRO A 45 -2.76 -23.89 16.85
N PHE A 46 -2.83 -24.79 15.88
CA PHE A 46 -2.37 -24.52 14.54
C PHE A 46 -2.82 -23.11 14.26
N PHE A 47 -1.88 -22.21 13.98
CA PHE A 47 -2.17 -21.06 13.15
C PHE A 47 -2.79 -21.65 11.88
N GLN A 48 -4.11 -21.84 11.90
CA GLN A 48 -4.91 -21.90 10.70
C GLN A 48 -4.55 -20.58 10.04
N ALA A 49 -3.69 -20.68 9.03
CA ALA A 49 -3.63 -19.70 7.98
C ALA A 49 -5.05 -19.64 7.45
N THR A 50 -5.85 -18.76 8.07
CA THR A 50 -7.09 -18.28 7.49
C THR A 50 -6.67 -17.90 6.07
N PRO A 51 -7.32 -18.45 5.03
CA PRO A 51 -6.98 -18.07 3.66
C PRO A 51 -6.93 -16.55 3.68
N MET A 52 -5.75 -15.98 3.36
CA MET A 52 -5.53 -14.55 3.44
C MET A 52 -6.51 -13.92 2.47
N MET A 53 -7.69 -13.61 2.99
CA MET A 53 -8.82 -13.15 2.22
C MET A 53 -8.36 -11.85 1.58
N ASN A 54 -8.29 -11.83 0.25
CA ASN A 54 -7.77 -10.71 -0.50
C ASN A 54 -8.51 -9.46 0.00
N PRO A 55 -7.83 -8.48 0.60
CA PRO A 55 -8.47 -7.33 1.23
C PRO A 55 -9.12 -6.37 0.25
N TYR A 56 -8.79 -6.51 -1.03
CA TYR A 56 -9.41 -5.82 -2.14
C TYR A 56 -10.60 -6.59 -2.73
N ALA A 57 -10.82 -7.83 -2.31
CA ALA A 57 -12.02 -8.57 -2.68
C ALA A 57 -13.23 -7.93 -1.98
N SER A 58 -14.23 -7.59 -2.78
CA SER A 58 -15.49 -7.03 -2.32
C SER A 58 -16.64 -7.78 -2.95
N THR A 59 -17.77 -7.84 -2.24
CA THR A 59 -19.04 -8.31 -2.81
C THR A 59 -19.79 -7.20 -3.56
N ASP A 60 -19.27 -5.97 -3.53
CA ASP A 60 -19.85 -4.82 -4.23
C ASP A 60 -19.59 -4.89 -5.75
N PRO A 61 -20.65 -5.02 -6.58
CA PRO A 61 -20.50 -5.14 -8.04
C PRO A 61 -19.90 -3.89 -8.67
N ARG A 62 -20.16 -2.68 -8.12
CA ARG A 62 -19.60 -1.43 -8.66
C ARG A 62 -18.10 -1.35 -8.44
N LEU A 63 -17.65 -1.73 -7.24
CA LEU A 63 -16.22 -1.79 -6.94
C LEU A 63 -15.51 -2.84 -7.79
N ASN A 64 -16.13 -4.01 -7.98
CA ASN A 64 -15.56 -5.07 -8.81
C ASN A 64 -15.43 -4.66 -10.29
N ALA A 65 -16.38 -3.88 -10.82
CA ALA A 65 -16.31 -3.36 -12.18
C ALA A 65 -15.12 -2.42 -12.41
N VAL A 66 -14.79 -1.56 -11.45
CA VAL A 66 -13.66 -0.62 -11.55
C VAL A 66 -12.36 -1.17 -10.94
N ARG A 67 -12.38 -2.40 -10.42
CA ARG A 67 -11.22 -3.02 -9.74
C ARG A 67 -9.95 -3.02 -10.60
N PRO A 68 -9.98 -3.36 -11.90
CA PRO A 68 -8.76 -3.33 -12.72
C PRO A 68 -8.12 -1.94 -12.78
N VAL A 69 -8.94 -0.89 -12.83
CA VAL A 69 -8.48 0.51 -12.79
C VAL A 69 -7.88 0.86 -11.43
N LEU A 70 -8.54 0.46 -10.34
CA LEU A 70 -8.01 0.68 -8.99
C LEU A 70 -6.68 -0.05 -8.76
N GLU A 71 -6.55 -1.28 -9.27
CA GLU A 71 -5.31 -2.05 -9.17
C GLU A 71 -4.15 -1.41 -9.94
N VAL A 72 -4.36 -0.95 -11.18
CA VAL A 72 -3.29 -0.28 -11.92
C VAL A 72 -2.87 1.03 -11.24
N LEU A 73 -3.82 1.80 -10.69
CA LEU A 73 -3.50 3.03 -9.94
C LEU A 73 -2.69 2.73 -8.67
N VAL A 74 -3.00 1.64 -7.96
CA VAL A 74 -2.21 1.19 -6.81
C VAL A 74 -0.81 0.79 -7.25
N THR A 75 -0.67 0.00 -8.32
CA THR A 75 0.64 -0.41 -8.86
C THR A 75 1.47 0.81 -9.26
N LEU A 76 0.90 1.77 -9.97
CA LEU A 76 1.58 3.02 -10.35
C LEU A 76 2.06 3.82 -9.14
N ARG A 77 1.25 3.93 -8.09
CA ARG A 77 1.66 4.57 -6.83
C ARG A 77 2.80 3.81 -6.15
N GLN A 78 2.76 2.49 -6.17
CA GLN A 78 3.77 1.65 -5.53
C GLN A 78 5.10 1.63 -6.29
N LEU A 79 5.08 1.75 -7.62
CA LEU A 79 6.29 1.89 -8.43
C LEU A 79 7.06 3.18 -8.10
N ALA A 80 6.36 4.22 -7.61
CA ALA A 80 6.98 5.45 -7.14
C ALA A 80 7.64 5.30 -5.74
N ASP A 81 7.51 4.16 -5.07
CA ASP A 81 8.13 3.92 -3.75
C ASP A 81 9.63 3.63 -3.92
N PRO A 82 10.53 4.45 -3.35
CA PRO A 82 11.97 4.23 -3.43
C PRO A 82 12.41 2.89 -2.81
N ALA A 83 11.63 2.31 -1.88
CA ALA A 83 11.92 1.02 -1.27
C ALA A 83 11.89 -0.15 -2.27
N LEU A 84 11.23 0.02 -3.43
CA LEU A 84 11.19 -1.00 -4.48
C LEU A 84 12.53 -1.15 -5.21
N ALA A 85 13.41 -0.15 -5.11
CA ALA A 85 14.76 -0.13 -5.65
C ALA A 85 14.86 -0.60 -7.11
N LEU A 86 14.03 -0.02 -7.99
CA LEU A 86 14.01 -0.36 -9.41
C LEU A 86 15.38 -0.14 -10.07
N THR A 87 15.87 -1.16 -10.79
CA THR A 87 17.11 -1.06 -11.56
C THR A 87 16.98 -0.04 -12.69
N ALA A 88 18.10 0.39 -13.28
CA ALA A 88 18.07 1.32 -14.41
C ALA A 88 17.29 0.74 -15.61
N SER A 89 17.52 -0.53 -15.95
CA SER A 89 16.80 -1.23 -17.02
C SER A 89 15.30 -1.36 -16.73
N GLN A 90 14.91 -1.68 -15.49
CA GLN A 90 13.48 -1.72 -15.12
C GLN A 90 12.82 -0.34 -15.23
N ARG A 91 13.53 0.72 -14.81
CA ARG A 91 13.02 2.09 -14.93
C ARG A 91 12.81 2.50 -16.38
N GLU A 92 13.69 2.10 -17.28
CA GLU A 92 13.55 2.33 -18.72
C GLU A 92 12.35 1.56 -19.31
N SER A 93 12.21 0.26 -19.03
CA SER A 93 11.05 -0.54 -19.46
C SER A 93 9.73 0.03 -18.93
N VAL A 94 9.68 0.35 -17.63
CA VAL A 94 8.52 0.99 -17.01
C VAL A 94 8.25 2.34 -17.68
N GLY A 95 9.27 3.13 -17.98
CA GLY A 95 9.16 4.39 -18.72
C GLY A 95 8.40 4.24 -20.04
N PHE A 96 8.77 3.25 -20.86
CA PHE A 96 8.05 2.94 -22.10
C PHE A 96 6.59 2.55 -21.86
N LEU A 97 6.31 1.72 -20.85
CA LEU A 97 4.94 1.33 -20.51
C LEU A 97 4.09 2.52 -20.03
N LEU A 98 4.69 3.49 -19.35
CA LEU A 98 4.01 4.71 -18.88
C LEU A 98 3.69 5.70 -20.01
N MET A 99 4.23 5.52 -21.22
CA MET A 99 3.83 6.31 -22.40
C MET A 99 2.50 5.86 -22.99
N VAL A 100 2.13 4.57 -22.84
CA VAL A 100 0.87 4.00 -23.35
C VAL A 100 -0.37 4.79 -22.92
N PRO A 101 -0.61 5.08 -21.63
CA PRO A 101 -1.77 5.88 -21.19
C PRO A 101 -1.74 7.34 -21.68
N GLN A 102 -0.59 7.83 -22.15
CA GLN A 102 -0.46 9.18 -22.72
C GLN A 102 -0.85 9.19 -24.19
N ALA A 103 -0.49 8.14 -24.93
CA ALA A 103 -0.78 8.00 -26.35
C ALA A 103 -2.23 7.60 -26.63
N LEU A 104 -2.89 6.87 -25.72
CA LEU A 104 -4.27 6.43 -25.91
C LEU A 104 -5.26 7.61 -25.80
N PRO A 105 -6.13 7.82 -26.80
CA PRO A 105 -7.15 8.88 -26.73
C PRO A 105 -8.20 8.57 -25.65
N MET A 106 -8.49 7.27 -25.45
CA MET A 106 -9.42 6.78 -24.46
C MET A 106 -8.94 5.42 -23.95
N MET A 107 -9.03 5.20 -22.64
CA MET A 107 -8.60 3.99 -21.96
C MET A 107 -9.80 3.30 -21.32
N GLU A 108 -9.99 2.04 -21.67
CA GLU A 108 -11.03 1.20 -21.08
C GLU A 108 -10.53 0.42 -19.87
N VAL A 109 -11.45 -0.25 -19.17
CA VAL A 109 -11.13 -1.06 -17.98
C VAL A 109 -10.19 -2.22 -18.34
N ASP A 110 -10.37 -2.83 -19.51
CA ASP A 110 -9.52 -3.95 -19.97
C ASP A 110 -8.09 -3.49 -20.31
N ASP A 111 -7.93 -2.26 -20.81
CA ASP A 111 -6.61 -1.65 -21.03
C ASP A 111 -5.86 -1.47 -19.70
N ALA A 112 -6.57 -1.06 -18.64
CA ALA A 112 -5.99 -0.94 -17.31
C ALA A 112 -5.50 -2.30 -16.78
N SER A 113 -6.24 -3.38 -17.04
CA SER A 113 -5.80 -4.74 -16.70
C SER A 113 -4.53 -5.14 -17.45
N ARG A 114 -4.49 -4.91 -18.76
CA ARG A 114 -3.31 -5.20 -19.60
C ARG A 114 -2.09 -4.41 -19.17
N LEU A 115 -2.25 -3.11 -18.90
CA LEU A 115 -1.18 -2.26 -18.40
C LEU A 115 -0.67 -2.75 -17.04
N ASN A 116 -1.57 -3.11 -16.12
CA ASN A 116 -1.18 -3.64 -14.82
C ASN A 116 -0.38 -4.95 -14.94
N ALA A 117 -0.79 -5.86 -15.83
CA ALA A 117 -0.06 -7.09 -16.07
C ALA A 117 1.35 -6.82 -16.62
N ALA A 118 1.48 -5.92 -17.59
CA ALA A 118 2.78 -5.52 -18.15
C ALA A 118 3.69 -4.89 -17.09
N LEU A 119 3.17 -3.97 -16.27
CA LEU A 119 3.94 -3.35 -15.19
C LEU A 119 4.43 -4.37 -14.14
N ASN A 120 3.61 -5.36 -13.79
CA ASN A 120 4.00 -6.41 -12.84
C ASN A 120 4.99 -7.42 -13.44
N ALA A 121 5.02 -7.59 -14.75
CA ALA A 121 5.99 -8.45 -15.43
C ALA A 121 7.42 -7.90 -15.37
N GLU A 122 7.58 -6.58 -15.28
CA GLU A 122 8.89 -5.92 -15.11
C GLU A 122 9.49 -6.08 -13.71
N LEU A 123 8.68 -6.49 -12.73
CA LEU A 123 9.10 -6.65 -11.34
C LEU A 123 9.66 -8.05 -11.08
N SER A 124 10.78 -8.10 -10.35
CA SER A 124 11.31 -9.37 -9.86
C SER A 124 10.35 -10.01 -8.85
N ASP A 125 10.49 -11.32 -8.61
CA ASP A 125 9.73 -12.03 -7.58
C ASP A 125 9.87 -11.39 -6.20
N SER A 126 11.09 -10.93 -5.86
CA SER A 126 11.36 -10.26 -4.59
C SER A 126 10.66 -8.90 -4.48
N GLN A 127 10.60 -8.12 -5.56
CA GLN A 127 9.87 -6.85 -5.60
C GLN A 127 8.36 -7.07 -5.51
N ARG A 128 7.83 -8.09 -6.20
CA ARG A 128 6.41 -8.47 -6.10
C ARG A 128 6.03 -8.89 -4.68
N GLN A 129 6.86 -9.72 -4.03
CA GLN A 129 6.67 -10.09 -2.63
C GLN A 129 6.76 -8.88 -1.69
N LEU A 130 7.64 -7.92 -1.96
CA LEU A 130 7.71 -6.68 -1.18
C LEU A 130 6.39 -5.89 -1.30
N LEU A 131 5.86 -5.75 -2.51
CA LEU A 131 4.57 -5.09 -2.73
C LEU A 131 3.42 -5.81 -2.02
N GLU A 132 3.39 -7.14 -2.08
CA GLU A 132 2.41 -7.94 -1.35
C GLU A 132 2.50 -7.76 0.16
N ARG A 133 3.71 -7.76 0.73
CA ARG A 133 3.92 -7.52 2.17
C ARG A 133 3.45 -6.13 2.60
N VAL A 134 3.73 -5.11 1.80
CA VAL A 134 3.25 -3.74 2.04
C VAL A 134 1.72 -3.71 2.04
N ARG A 135 1.08 -4.31 1.02
CA ARG A 135 -0.38 -4.41 0.90
C ARG A 135 -1.00 -5.18 2.09
N ALA A 136 -0.38 -6.28 2.50
CA ALA A 136 -0.82 -7.10 3.63
C ALA A 136 -0.72 -6.34 4.96
N THR A 137 0.38 -5.59 5.17
CA THR A 137 0.58 -4.80 6.39
C THR A 137 -0.42 -3.67 6.51
N GLN A 138 -0.68 -2.95 5.41
CA GLN A 138 -1.69 -1.89 5.37
C GLN A 138 -3.09 -2.43 5.62
N THR A 139 -3.40 -3.59 5.04
CA THR A 139 -4.65 -4.30 5.26
C THR A 139 -4.84 -4.70 6.72
N ALA A 140 -3.82 -5.27 7.36
CA ALA A 140 -3.90 -5.68 8.76
C ALA A 140 -4.17 -4.46 9.66
N ARG A 141 -3.51 -3.32 9.37
CA ARG A 141 -3.78 -2.05 10.05
C ARG A 141 -5.23 -1.59 9.83
N LEU A 142 -5.71 -1.61 8.59
CA LEU A 142 -7.10 -1.26 8.25
C LEU A 142 -8.12 -2.16 8.94
N ARG A 143 -7.91 -3.47 8.96
CA ARG A 143 -8.76 -4.42 9.69
C ARG A 143 -8.79 -4.11 11.17
N THR A 144 -7.64 -3.74 11.75
CA THR A 144 -7.55 -3.37 13.17
C THR A 144 -8.26 -2.05 13.45
N LEU A 145 -8.13 -1.06 12.57
CA LEU A 145 -8.86 0.20 12.68
C LEU A 145 -10.36 -0.01 12.51
N LEU A 146 -10.77 -0.86 11.56
CA LEU A 146 -12.17 -1.18 11.31
C LEU A 146 -12.77 -2.06 12.39
N SER A 147 -12.04 -2.99 12.99
CA SER A 147 -12.54 -3.77 14.12
C SER A 147 -12.77 -2.87 15.34
N ARG A 148 -11.87 -1.90 15.57
CA ARG A 148 -12.06 -0.86 16.58
C ARG A 148 -13.22 0.09 16.24
N ALA A 149 -13.36 0.47 14.97
CA ALA A 149 -14.43 1.36 14.51
C ALA A 149 -15.80 0.68 14.35
N ARG A 150 -15.84 -0.65 14.16
CA ARG A 150 -17.08 -1.47 14.14
C ARG A 150 -17.78 -1.51 15.49
N LEU A 151 -17.07 -1.19 16.57
CA LEU A 151 -17.71 -0.88 17.86
C LEU A 151 -18.52 0.44 17.81
N ALA A 152 -18.44 1.20 16.72
CA ALA A 152 -19.13 2.47 16.50
C ALA A 152 -19.97 2.57 15.20
N THR A 153 -19.84 1.67 14.20
CA THR A 153 -20.67 1.68 12.97
C THR A 153 -20.92 0.29 12.36
N PRO A 154 -22.13 -0.03 11.84
CA PRO A 154 -22.56 -1.41 11.55
C PRO A 154 -22.40 -1.88 10.08
N ASP A 155 -21.89 -1.06 9.17
CA ASP A 155 -22.13 -1.20 7.71
C ASP A 155 -21.22 -2.20 6.91
N GLY A 156 -20.69 -3.24 7.56
CA GLY A 156 -20.24 -4.46 6.86
C GLY A 156 -18.93 -4.43 6.03
N PRO A 157 -18.57 -5.55 5.34
CA PRO A 157 -17.30 -5.77 4.63
C PRO A 157 -17.03 -5.00 3.32
N PRO A 158 -18.00 -4.55 2.48
CA PRO A 158 -17.67 -3.79 1.26
C PRO A 158 -17.00 -2.44 1.54
N GLN A 159 -17.13 -1.93 2.77
CA GLN A 159 -16.38 -0.76 3.21
C GLN A 159 -14.87 -1.01 3.28
N LEU A 160 -14.41 -2.24 3.57
CA LEU A 160 -12.99 -2.49 3.79
C LEU A 160 -12.17 -2.31 2.51
N ALA A 161 -12.66 -2.84 1.37
CA ALA A 161 -11.98 -2.68 0.09
C ALA A 161 -12.01 -1.22 -0.38
N ARG A 162 -13.16 -0.54 -0.25
CA ARG A 162 -13.28 0.91 -0.54
C ARG A 162 -12.33 1.74 0.33
N LEU A 163 -12.23 1.44 1.62
CA LEU A 163 -11.31 2.11 2.54
C LEU A 163 -9.85 1.77 2.25
N ALA A 164 -9.55 0.53 1.86
CA ALA A 164 -8.20 0.13 1.46
C ALA A 164 -7.72 0.88 0.23
N TYR A 165 -8.53 0.92 -0.82
CA TYR A 165 -8.25 1.75 -1.98
C TYR A 165 -8.27 3.24 -1.63
N GLY A 166 -9.16 3.70 -0.75
CA GLY A 166 -9.23 5.09 -0.31
C GLY A 166 -7.99 5.56 0.43
N GLN A 167 -7.39 4.73 1.29
CA GLN A 167 -6.13 5.05 1.95
C GLN A 167 -4.95 5.11 0.97
N LEU A 168 -4.98 4.29 -0.08
CA LEU A 168 -3.91 4.23 -1.07
C LEU A 168 -4.08 5.20 -2.24
N LEU A 169 -5.27 5.61 -2.61
CA LEU A 169 -5.51 6.43 -3.81
C LEU A 169 -6.17 7.77 -3.48
N GLY A 170 -6.59 7.96 -2.23
CA GLY A 170 -7.48 9.04 -1.82
C GLY A 170 -8.94 8.64 -1.97
N ALA A 171 -9.78 9.06 -1.01
CA ALA A 171 -11.22 8.80 -1.04
C ALA A 171 -11.90 9.42 -2.28
N ASP A 172 -11.42 10.57 -2.74
CA ASP A 172 -11.96 11.27 -3.92
C ASP A 172 -11.75 10.47 -5.20
N THR A 173 -10.59 9.82 -5.37
CA THR A 173 -10.28 8.97 -6.53
C THR A 173 -11.22 7.77 -6.60
N VAL A 174 -11.43 7.10 -5.46
CA VAL A 174 -12.33 5.93 -5.38
C VAL A 174 -13.78 6.36 -5.59
N THR A 175 -14.20 7.48 -4.98
CA THR A 175 -15.54 8.03 -5.18
C THR A 175 -15.78 8.41 -6.63
N ALA A 176 -14.83 9.11 -7.27
CA ALA A 176 -14.94 9.49 -8.68
C ALA A 176 -15.15 8.27 -9.59
N LEU A 177 -14.39 7.18 -9.38
CA LEU A 177 -14.55 5.95 -10.15
C LEU A 177 -15.87 5.23 -9.86
N LEU A 178 -16.35 5.26 -8.61
CA LEU A 178 -17.62 4.62 -8.25
C LEU A 178 -18.85 5.42 -8.70
N THR A 179 -18.71 6.74 -8.89
CA THR A 179 -19.78 7.64 -9.34
C THR A 179 -19.79 7.81 -10.84
N ASN A 180 -18.62 7.91 -11.49
CA ASN A 180 -18.47 8.03 -12.93
C ASN A 180 -17.28 7.20 -13.43
N SER A 181 -17.56 5.97 -13.85
CA SER A 181 -16.57 5.03 -14.40
C SER A 181 -16.42 5.15 -15.92
N ASP A 182 -16.78 6.29 -16.52
CA ASP A 182 -16.61 6.51 -17.94
C ASP A 182 -15.14 6.47 -18.36
N ALA A 183 -14.90 6.12 -19.62
CA ALA A 183 -13.55 5.95 -20.12
C ALA A 183 -12.74 7.26 -20.09
N ALA A 184 -13.41 8.42 -20.14
CA ALA A 184 -12.77 9.72 -19.94
C ALA A 184 -12.20 9.88 -18.52
N THR A 185 -12.96 9.52 -17.49
CA THR A 185 -12.51 9.56 -16.08
C THR A 185 -11.38 8.56 -15.86
N VAL A 186 -11.50 7.33 -16.37
CA VAL A 186 -10.45 6.32 -16.30
C VAL A 186 -9.16 6.82 -16.95
N THR A 187 -9.24 7.32 -18.19
CA THR A 187 -8.09 7.88 -18.92
C THR A 187 -7.42 8.99 -18.14
N ARG A 188 -8.20 9.95 -17.62
CA ARG A 188 -7.69 11.09 -16.87
C ARG A 188 -6.94 10.64 -15.61
N LEU A 189 -7.52 9.72 -14.84
CA LEU A 189 -6.93 9.25 -13.59
C LEU A 189 -5.66 8.42 -13.82
N VAL A 190 -5.68 7.48 -14.77
CA VAL A 190 -4.52 6.65 -15.08
C VAL A 190 -3.39 7.47 -15.68
N ARG A 191 -3.69 8.41 -16.60
CA ARG A 191 -2.67 9.32 -17.17
C ARG A 191 -2.04 10.21 -16.09
N ALA A 192 -2.86 10.79 -15.21
CA ALA A 192 -2.34 11.60 -14.12
C ALA A 192 -1.47 10.79 -13.15
N ALA A 193 -1.82 9.53 -12.87
CA ALA A 193 -0.99 8.64 -12.07
C ALA A 193 0.32 8.29 -12.78
N ALA A 194 0.28 7.94 -14.07
CA ALA A 194 1.46 7.63 -14.86
C ALA A 194 2.48 8.79 -14.89
N LEU A 195 2.00 10.03 -15.08
CA LEU A 195 2.86 11.22 -15.05
C LEU A 195 3.52 11.43 -13.68
N ARG A 196 2.80 11.20 -12.58
CA ARG A 196 3.38 11.28 -11.23
C ARG A 196 4.42 10.19 -11.01
N THR A 197 4.18 8.98 -11.50
CA THR A 197 5.14 7.88 -11.42
C THR A 197 6.40 8.18 -12.24
N GLN A 198 6.27 8.72 -13.46
CA GLN A 198 7.42 9.16 -14.26
C GLN A 198 8.24 10.22 -13.52
N ALA A 199 7.58 11.24 -12.97
CA ALA A 199 8.25 12.29 -12.19
C ALA A 199 8.98 11.73 -10.96
N ALA A 200 8.39 10.76 -10.25
CA ALA A 200 9.00 10.12 -9.09
C ALA A 200 10.22 9.25 -9.48
N LEU A 201 10.16 8.60 -10.65
CA LEU A 201 11.24 7.77 -11.17
C LEU A 201 12.34 8.57 -11.89
N LYS A 202 12.13 9.88 -12.10
CA LYS A 202 13.01 10.79 -12.84
C LYS A 202 13.24 10.34 -14.29
N LEU A 203 12.13 9.96 -14.95
CA LEU A 203 12.06 9.55 -16.35
C LEU A 203 11.63 10.72 -17.25
#